data_AF-G9H951-F1
#
_entry.id   AF-G9H951-F1
#
_cell.length_a   1.000
_cell.length_b   1.000
_cell.length_c   1.000
_cell.angle_alpha   90.00
_cell.angle_beta   90.00
_cell.angle_gamma   90.00
#
_symmetry.space_group_name_H-M   'P 1'
#
loop_
_entity.id
_entity.type
_entity.pdbx_description
1 polymer ?
#
loop_
_entity_poly.entity_id
_entity_poly.type
_entity_poly.pdbx_seq_one_letter_code
_entity_poly.pdbx_strand_id
1 'polypeptide(L)' 'IAEVERVLSVLDGAVLVISAVEGVQAQTRVLMRTLQRLRIPTLVF' A
#
# COMPACT_ATOMS: atom_id res chain seq x y z
N ILE A 1 -9.27 4.68 -7.57
CA ILE A 1 -9.18 4.35 -6.12
C ILE A 1 -10.05 3.14 -5.79
N ALA A 2 -11.34 3.12 -6.15
CA ALA A 2 -12.25 2.02 -5.82
C ALA A 2 -11.78 0.62 -6.28
N GLU A 3 -11.21 0.51 -7.49
CA GLU A 3 -10.69 -0.78 -7.97
C GLU A 3 -9.47 -1.26 -7.18
N VAL A 4 -8.54 -0.36 -6.86
CA VAL A 4 -7.36 -0.67 -6.05
C VAL A 4 -7.78 -1.15 -4.66
N GLU A 5 -8.71 -0.46 -3.99
CA GLU A 5 -9.19 -0.90 -2.67
C GLU A 5 -9.87 -2.28 -2.74
N ARG A 6 -10.62 -2.56 -3.82
CA ARG A 6 -11.25 -3.87 -4.04
C ARG A 6 -10.23 -4.99 -4.27
N VAL A 7 -9.14 -4.71 -4.98
CA VAL A 7 -8.07 -5.70 -5.17
C VAL A 7 -7.30 -5.93 -3.87
N LEU A 8 -7.04 -4.87 -3.10
CA LEU A 8 -6.36 -4.99 -1.82
C LEU A 8 -7.17 -5.81 -0.80
N SER A 9 -8.50 -5.76 -0.82
CA SER A 9 -9.34 -6.44 0.18
C SER A 9 -9.28 -7.98 0.15
N VAL A 10 -8.68 -8.57 -0.88
CA VAL A 10 -8.51 -10.03 -0.99
C VAL A 10 -7.08 -10.51 -0.72
N LEU A 11 -6.16 -9.59 -0.36
CA LEU A 11 -4.77 -9.94 -0.11
C LEU A 11 -4.54 -10.32 1.35
N ASP A 12 -3.79 -11.40 1.56
CA ASP A 12 -3.29 -11.80 2.89
C ASP A 12 -2.03 -11.02 3.31
N GLY A 13 -1.38 -10.32 2.37
CA GLY A 13 -0.17 -9.55 2.59
C GLY A 13 0.21 -8.70 1.37
N ALA A 14 1.08 -7.71 1.56
CA ALA A 14 1.56 -6.83 0.50
C ALA A 14 3.04 -6.47 0.65
N VAL A 15 3.69 -6.17 -0.48
CA VAL A 15 5.02 -5.51 -0.49
C VAL A 15 4.85 -4.11 -1.05
N LEU A 16 5.20 -3.10 -0.25
CA LEU A 16 5.18 -1.70 -0.64
C LEU A 16 6.60 -1.30 -1.09
N VAL A 17 6.77 -1.11 -2.40
CA VAL A 17 8.05 -0.70 -2.97
C VAL A 17 8.17 0.82 -2.95
N ILE A 18 9.25 1.34 -2.38
CA ILE A 18 9.54 2.78 -2.28
C ILE A 18 10.86 3.03 -2.99
N SER A 19 10.86 3.94 -3.96
CA SER A 19 12.12 4.38 -4.54
C SER A 19 12.96 5.13 -3.51
N ALA A 20 14.22 4.74 -3.37
CA ALA A 20 15.18 5.44 -2.53
C ALA A 20 15.51 6.85 -3.05
N VAL A 21 15.32 7.10 -4.34
CA VAL A 21 15.64 8.40 -4.98
C VAL A 21 14.48 9.38 -4.77
N GLU A 22 13.26 8.98 -5.10
CA GLU A 22 12.08 9.85 -4.99
C GLU A 22 11.43 9.84 -3.60
N GLY A 23 11.65 8.79 -2.80
CA GLY A 23 11.09 8.63 -1.46
C GLY A 23 9.57 8.49 -1.43
N VAL A 24 8.96 8.91 -0.31
CA VAL A 24 7.51 8.76 -0.07
C VAL A 24 6.71 9.87 -0.76
N GLN A 25 5.87 9.48 -1.70
CA GLN A 25 4.98 10.39 -2.43
C GLN A 25 3.56 10.43 -1.84
N ALA A 26 2.74 11.37 -2.31
CA ALA A 26 1.34 11.49 -1.87
C ALA A 26 0.54 10.20 -2.10
N GLN A 27 0.71 9.55 -3.25
CA GLN A 27 0.06 8.28 -3.58
C GLN A 27 0.53 7.14 -2.67
N THR A 28 1.83 7.06 -2.36
CA THR A 28 2.39 6.08 -1.42
C THR A 28 1.72 6.19 -0.05
N ARG A 29 1.48 7.40 0.45
CA ARG A 29 0.77 7.63 1.72
C ARG A 29 -0.68 7.14 1.68
N VAL A 30 -1.38 7.36 0.56
CA VAL A 30 -2.75 6.87 0.39
C VAL A 30 -2.78 5.35 0.41
N LEU A 31 -1.88 4.70 -0.35
CA LEU A 31 -1.79 3.25 -0.39
C LEU A 31 -1.46 2.66 0.98
N MET A 32 -0.48 3.24 1.68
CA MET A 32 -0.07 2.78 3.02
C MET A 32 -1.21 2.91 4.04
N ARG A 33 -1.98 4.00 4.01
CA ARG A 33 -3.17 4.15 4.86
C ARG A 33 -4.26 3.13 4.52
N THR A 34 -4.44 2.79 3.25
CA THR A 34 -5.41 1.76 2.85
C THR A 34 -5.01 0.38 3.34
N LEU A 35 -3.74 -0.02 3.16
CA LEU A 35 -3.21 -1.28 3.68
C LEU A 35 -3.37 -1.38 5.21
N GLN A 36 -3.09 -0.28 5.93
CA GLN A 36 -3.30 -0.19 7.39
C GLN A 36 -4.77 -0.33 7.78
N ARG A 37 -5.70 0.36 7.09
CA ARG A 37 -7.15 0.25 7.35
C ARG A 37 -7.67 -1.17 7.12
N LEU A 38 -7.15 -1.86 6.10
CA LEU A 38 -7.49 -3.24 5.79
C LEU A 38 -6.76 -4.26 6.69
N ARG A 39 -5.84 -3.81 7.55
CA ARG A 39 -4.98 -4.65 8.41
C ARG A 39 -4.16 -5.68 7.64
N ILE A 40 -3.69 -5.30 6.44
CA ILE A 40 -2.86 -6.16 5.59
C ILE A 40 -1.41 -6.07 6.06
N PRO A 41 -0.78 -7.19 6.48
CA PRO A 41 0.65 -7.25 6.75
C PRO A 41 1.44 -6.74 5.55
N THR A 42 2.28 -5.72 5.76
CA THR A 42 3.00 -5.06 4.66
C THR A 42 4.50 -5.05 4.92
N LEU A 43 5.27 -5.60 3.99
CA LEU A 43 6.73 -5.42 3.95
C LEU A 43 7.06 -4.18 3.13
N VAL A 44 8.06 -3.40 3.53
CA VAL A 44 8.55 -2.25 2.78
C VAL A 44 9.88 -2.60 2.14
N PHE A 45 10.01 -2.36 0.84
CA PHE A 45 11.22 -2.60 0.05
C PHE A 45 11.67 -1.33 -0.65
#